data_AF-A0A0N4UUA6-F1
#
_entry.id   AF-A0A0N4UUA6-F1
#
_cell.length_a   1.000
_cell.length_b   1.000
_cell.length_c   1.000
_cell.angle_alpha   90.00
_cell.angle_beta   90.00
_cell.angle_gamma   90.00
#
_symmetry.space_group_name_H-M   'P 1'
#
loop_
_entity.id
_entity.type
_entity.pdbx_description
1 polymer ?
#
loop_
_entity_poly.entity_id
_entity_poly.type
_entity_poly.pdbx_seq_one_letter_code
_entity_poly.pdbx_strand_id
1 'polypeptide(L)'
;MLVHSCYVEDGQGEKELVIDDKGCHTDRTLLGDPTYVEALNMAYRESLVFKFADRVVVRFQCEIRLCVKENRGCNGITPPTCPSADRPGQTAAKRQWNSEDSDFVDGDDVSYFDQTSAV
;
A
#
# COMPACT_ATOMS: atom_id res chain seq x y z
N MET A 1 13.59 -7.20 6.83
CA MET A 1 13.67 -5.89 6.18
C MET A 1 12.33 -5.22 6.38
N LEU A 2 12.28 -3.96 6.76
CA LEU A 2 11.04 -3.19 6.96
C LEU A 2 11.09 -1.93 6.09
N VAL A 3 10.03 -1.71 5.31
CA VAL A 3 9.78 -0.45 4.61
C VAL A 3 9.01 0.45 5.55
N HIS A 4 9.50 1.67 5.78
CA HIS A 4 8.87 2.65 6.67
C HIS A 4 9.15 4.08 6.19
N SER A 5 8.46 5.05 6.79
CA SER A 5 8.64 6.49 6.49
C SER A 5 8.55 6.78 4.99
N CYS A 6 7.43 6.38 4.37
CA CYS A 6 7.21 6.62 2.95
C CYS A 6 6.43 7.89 2.69
N TYR A 7 6.89 8.67 1.73
CA TYR A 7 6.29 9.93 1.31
C TYR A 7 5.96 9.90 -0.18
N VAL A 8 4.85 10.54 -0.53
CA VAL A 8 4.49 10.88 -1.89
C VAL A 8 4.74 12.37 -2.10
N GLU A 9 5.55 12.72 -3.09
CA GLU A 9 5.78 14.10 -3.49
C GLU A 9 5.33 14.36 -4.93
N ASP A 10 4.89 15.59 -5.16
CA ASP A 10 4.32 16.08 -6.43
C ASP A 10 5.34 16.83 -7.33
N GLY A 11 6.62 16.82 -6.93
CA GLY A 11 7.71 17.53 -7.60
C GLY A 11 7.86 19.02 -7.25
N GLN A 12 6.93 19.61 -6.47
CA GLN A 12 7.06 20.99 -5.97
C GLN A 12 7.52 21.06 -4.50
N GLY A 13 7.70 19.91 -3.86
CA GLY A 13 8.25 19.78 -2.51
C GLY A 13 7.20 19.54 -1.43
N GLU A 14 5.91 19.54 -1.78
CA GLU A 14 4.86 19.07 -0.88
C GLU A 14 4.98 17.54 -0.74
N LYS A 15 4.94 17.06 0.51
CA LYS A 15 5.12 15.64 0.85
C LYS A 15 3.99 15.15 1.74
N GLU A 16 3.32 14.09 1.30
CA GLU A 16 2.30 13.41 2.08
C GLU A 16 2.87 12.08 2.61
N LEU A 17 2.73 11.83 3.91
CA LEU A 17 3.17 10.57 4.53
C LEU A 17 2.16 9.48 4.22
N VAL A 18 2.58 8.43 3.51
CA VAL A 18 1.72 7.29 3.13
C VAL A 18 2.03 6.01 3.90
N ILE A 19 3.24 5.88 4.45
CA ILE A 19 3.62 4.80 5.37
C ILE A 19 4.38 5.43 6.55
N ASP A 20 3.92 5.16 7.76
CA ASP A 20 4.50 5.68 8.99
C ASP A 20 5.88 5.08 9.33
N ASP A 21 6.48 5.53 10.44
CA ASP A 21 7.78 5.07 10.94
C ASP A 21 7.77 3.61 11.40
N LYS A 22 6.59 3.03 11.63
CA LYS A 22 6.39 1.61 11.99
C LYS A 22 6.17 0.71 10.78
N GLY A 23 6.03 1.28 9.59
CA GLY A 23 5.79 0.54 8.35
C GLY A 23 4.30 0.25 8.08
N CYS A 24 3.41 1.03 8.70
CA CYS A 24 1.96 0.94 8.51
C CYS A 24 1.44 2.05 7.61
N HIS A 25 0.45 1.74 6.78
CA HIS A 25 -0.20 2.76 5.95
C HIS A 25 -0.86 3.83 6.82
N THR A 26 -0.89 5.06 6.32
CA THR A 26 -1.63 6.16 6.95
C THR A 26 -3.07 6.25 6.43
N ASP A 27 -3.30 5.90 5.17
CA ASP A 27 -4.63 5.92 4.54
C ASP A 27 -4.86 4.68 3.63
N ARG A 28 -5.77 3.79 4.06
CA ARG A 28 -6.14 2.56 3.32
C ARG A 28 -6.76 2.82 1.96
N THR A 29 -7.35 3.99 1.74
CA THR A 29 -8.00 4.33 0.47
C THR A 29 -6.97 4.61 -0.63
N LEU A 30 -5.79 5.09 -0.25
CA LEU A 30 -4.69 5.40 -1.16
C LEU A 30 -3.70 4.23 -1.28
N LEU A 31 -3.30 3.65 -0.15
CA LEU A 31 -2.29 2.60 -0.08
C LEU A 31 -2.59 1.68 1.11
N GLY A 32 -2.62 0.37 0.90
CA GLY A 32 -2.74 -0.57 2.01
C GLY A 32 -1.41 -0.96 2.63
N ASP A 33 -1.44 -1.92 3.57
CA ASP A 33 -0.23 -2.43 4.22
C ASP A 33 0.72 -3.11 3.22
N PRO A 34 2.04 -2.81 3.25
CA PRO A 34 3.03 -3.52 2.46
C PRO A 34 3.04 -5.02 2.77
N THR A 35 3.04 -5.82 1.71
CA THR A 35 3.18 -7.28 1.81
C THR A 35 4.64 -7.65 1.69
N TYR A 36 5.13 -8.48 2.62
CA TYR A 36 6.51 -8.94 2.67
C TYR A 36 6.58 -10.40 2.28
N VAL A 37 7.46 -10.75 1.34
CA VAL A 37 7.72 -12.15 1.00
C VAL A 37 8.49 -12.85 2.12
N GLU A 38 8.38 -14.17 2.21
CA GLU A 38 9.00 -14.95 3.29
C GLU A 38 10.53 -14.81 3.35
N ALA A 39 11.18 -14.63 2.20
CA ALA A 39 12.62 -14.41 2.11
C ALA A 39 13.07 -13.04 2.67
N LEU A 40 12.14 -12.12 2.98
CA LEU A 40 12.39 -10.77 3.50
C LEU A 40 13.34 -9.91 2.64
N ASN A 41 13.47 -10.25 1.36
CA ASN A 41 14.25 -9.51 0.35
C ASN A 41 13.37 -8.64 -0.55
N MET A 42 12.04 -8.77 -0.45
CA MET A 42 11.08 -8.02 -1.25
C MET A 42 9.88 -7.63 -0.39
N ALA A 43 9.42 -6.40 -0.59
CA ALA A 43 8.17 -5.87 -0.09
C ALA A 43 7.46 -5.18 -1.24
N TYR A 44 6.14 -5.33 -1.32
CA TYR A 44 5.35 -4.73 -2.39
C TYR A 44 3.98 -4.30 -1.89
N ARG A 45 3.40 -3.33 -2.59
CA ARG A 45 2.00 -2.97 -2.45
C ARG A 45 1.47 -2.37 -3.74
N GLU A 46 0.26 -2.78 -4.11
CA GLU A 46 -0.49 -2.19 -5.20
C GLU A 46 -1.28 -0.98 -4.68
N SER A 47 -1.26 0.11 -5.46
CA SER A 47 -2.05 1.31 -5.22
C SER A 47 -2.67 1.83 -6.49
N LEU A 48 -3.75 2.59 -6.33
CA LEU A 48 -4.32 3.38 -7.40
C LEU A 48 -3.53 4.68 -7.51
N VAL A 49 -2.93 4.93 -8.68
CA VAL A 49 -2.22 6.18 -8.94
C VAL A 49 -3.24 7.25 -9.26
N PHE A 50 -3.49 8.16 -8.32
CA PHE A 50 -4.27 9.37 -8.56
C PHE A 50 -3.35 10.43 -9.16
N LYS A 51 -3.67 10.91 -10.37
CA LYS A 51 -2.98 12.04 -10.99
C LYS A 51 -3.81 13.30 -10.76
N PHE A 52 -3.20 14.34 -10.19
CA PHE A 52 -3.80 15.67 -10.18
C PHE A 52 -3.73 16.29 -11.58
N ALA A 53 -4.79 16.99 -12.01
CA ALA A 53 -4.69 17.85 -13.19
C ALA A 53 -3.53 18.85 -12.99
N ASP A 54 -2.77 19.11 -14.05
CA ASP A 54 -1.60 20.00 -14.11
C ASP A 54 -0.32 19.54 -13.40
N ARG A 55 -0.29 18.34 -12.78
CA ARG A 55 0.94 17.78 -12.17
C ARG A 55 1.53 16.66 -13.00
N VAL A 56 2.80 16.80 -13.36
CA VAL A 56 3.47 15.94 -14.35
C VAL A 56 4.27 14.80 -13.70
N VAL A 57 4.61 14.90 -12.41
CA VAL A 57 5.46 13.92 -11.71
C VAL A 57 4.88 13.56 -10.35
N VAL A 58 4.88 12.27 -10.03
CA VAL A 58 4.63 11.73 -8.69
C VAL A 58 5.84 10.88 -8.31
N ARG A 59 6.42 11.11 -7.14
CA ARG A 59 7.56 10.33 -6.65
C ARG A 59 7.27 9.74 -5.28
N PHE A 60 7.49 8.43 -5.17
CA PHE A 60 7.45 7.70 -3.91
C PHE A 60 8.87 7.63 -3.35
N GLN A 61 9.05 8.07 -2.11
CA GLN A 61 10.32 8.02 -1.39
C GLN A 61 10.10 7.25 -0.08
N CYS A 62 10.83 6.17 0.14
CA CYS A 62 10.72 5.34 1.35
C CYS A 62 12.08 5.11 1.98
N GLU A 63 12.09 4.93 3.30
CA GLU A 63 13.26 4.43 4.03
C GLU A 63 13.15 2.91 4.24
N ILE A 64 14.31 2.25 4.32
CA ILE A 64 14.39 0.80 4.50
C ILE A 64 15.26 0.48 5.71
N ARG A 65 14.69 -0.25 6.66
CA ARG A 65 15.40 -0.82 7.80
C ARG A 65 15.78 -2.26 7.52
N LEU A 66 17.07 -2.56 7.64
CA LEU A 66 17.61 -3.91 7.47
C LEU A 66 17.64 -4.65 8.81
N CYS A 67 17.38 -5.95 8.77
CA CYS A 67 17.52 -6.88 9.89
C CYS A 67 18.12 -8.18 9.36
N VAL A 68 18.89 -8.87 10.21
CA VAL A 68 19.45 -10.18 9.88
C VAL A 68 18.39 -11.24 10.16
N LYS A 69 18.03 -12.03 9.13
CA LYS A 69 16.98 -13.05 9.25
C LYS A 69 17.38 -14.22 10.15
N GLU A 70 18.67 -14.52 10.24
CA GLU A 70 19.21 -15.58 11.10
C GLU A 70 18.83 -15.33 12.57
N ASN A 71 18.66 -16.41 13.34
CA ASN A 71 18.30 -16.35 14.76
C ASN A 71 17.04 -15.51 15.05
N ARG A 72 16.09 -15.44 14.11
CA ARG A 72 14.83 -14.69 14.27
C ARG A 72 15.03 -13.18 14.45
N GLY A 73 16.12 -12.61 13.95
CA GLY A 73 16.45 -11.19 14.14
C GLY A 73 15.47 -10.18 13.52
N CYS A 74 14.53 -10.64 12.69
CA CYS A 74 13.46 -9.81 12.11
C CYS A 74 12.11 -9.96 12.81
N ASN A 75 11.99 -10.85 13.81
CA ASN A 75 10.73 -11.09 14.51
C ASN A 75 10.33 -9.83 15.31
N GLY A 76 9.07 -9.40 15.16
CA GLY A 76 8.57 -8.16 15.77
C GLY A 76 8.97 -6.88 15.02
N ILE A 77 9.77 -7.01 13.94
CA ILE A 77 10.10 -5.90 13.03
C ILE A 77 9.31 -6.05 11.72
N THR A 78 9.22 -7.26 11.17
CA THR A 78 8.57 -7.51 9.88
C THR A 78 7.83 -8.85 9.85
N PRO A 79 6.59 -8.91 9.34
CA PRO A 79 5.74 -7.78 8.97
C PRO A 79 5.31 -6.98 10.21
N PRO A 80 5.11 -5.65 10.09
CA PRO A 80 4.66 -4.84 11.22
C PRO A 80 3.21 -5.17 11.59
N THR A 81 2.88 -5.05 12.87
CA THR A 81 1.50 -5.18 13.35
C THR A 81 0.81 -3.83 13.25
N CYS A 82 0.08 -3.63 12.16
CA CYS A 82 -0.68 -2.41 11.93
C CYS A 82 -2.07 -2.50 12.56
N PRO A 83 -2.59 -1.41 13.15
CA PRO A 83 -3.95 -1.42 13.66
C PRO A 83 -4.90 -1.71 12.49
N SER A 84 -5.67 -2.79 12.59
CA SER A 84 -6.90 -2.88 11.83
C SER A 84 -7.74 -1.69 12.28
N ALA A 85 -8.15 -0.84 11.34
CA ALA A 85 -9.34 -0.02 11.54
C ALA A 85 -10.54 -0.98 11.60
N ASP A 86 -10.59 -1.82 12.64
CA ASP A 86 -11.75 -2.61 12.98
C ASP A 86 -12.82 -1.60 13.34
N ARG A 87 -13.82 -1.48 12.48
CA ARG A 87 -15.10 -0.90 12.85
C ARG A 87 -15.50 -1.51 14.19
N PRO A 88 -15.74 -0.73 15.25
CA PRO A 88 -16.32 -1.28 16.46
C PRO A 88 -17.73 -1.78 16.11
N GLY A 89 -17.88 -3.10 15.91
CA GLY A 89 -19.19 -3.74 15.71
C GLY A 89 -19.34 -4.68 14.52
N GLN A 90 -18.37 -5.54 14.19
CA GLN A 90 -18.66 -6.73 13.39
C GLN A 90 -18.25 -7.98 14.18
N THR A 91 -19.17 -8.41 15.04
CA THR A 91 -19.21 -9.77 15.57
C THR A 91 -19.16 -10.76 14.41
N ALA A 92 -18.41 -11.84 14.63
CA ALA A 92 -18.22 -12.95 13.72
C ALA A 92 -19.55 -13.44 13.10
N ALA A 93 -19.82 -13.02 11.87
CA ALA A 93 -20.71 -13.74 10.97
C ALA A 93 -19.82 -14.38 9.90
N LYS A 94 -19.62 -15.70 10.00
CA LYS A 94 -19.20 -16.54 8.89
C LYS A 94 -20.09 -16.19 7.69
N ARG A 95 -19.57 -15.39 6.75
CA ARG A 95 -20.04 -15.48 5.37
C ARG A 95 -19.40 -16.73 4.82
N GLN A 96 -20.18 -17.78 4.77
CA GLN A 96 -19.91 -18.94 3.94
C GLN A 96 -19.76 -18.42 2.50
N TRP A 97 -18.53 -18.35 2.01
CA TRP A 97 -18.26 -18.08 0.62
C TRP A 97 -18.65 -19.34 -0.15
N ASN A 98 -19.85 -19.35 -0.70
CA ASN A 98 -20.23 -20.28 -1.76
C ASN A 98 -19.46 -19.85 -3.02
N SER A 99 -18.82 -20.83 -3.67
CA SER A 99 -17.81 -20.65 -4.72
C SER A 99 -18.38 -20.28 -6.10
N GLU A 100 -19.45 -19.48 -6.17
CA GLU A 100 -20.16 -19.23 -7.44
C GLU A 100 -20.42 -17.75 -7.79
N ASP A 101 -19.99 -16.77 -6.98
CA ASP A 101 -20.13 -15.34 -7.30
C ASP A 101 -18.92 -14.53 -6.82
N SER A 102 -17.75 -14.78 -7.42
CA SER A 102 -16.66 -13.81 -7.40
C SER A 102 -16.22 -13.57 -8.83
N ASP A 103 -16.82 -12.54 -9.45
CA ASP A 103 -16.23 -11.86 -10.58
C ASP A 103 -14.85 -11.36 -10.16
N PHE A 104 -13.84 -12.15 -10.54
CA PHE A 104 -12.46 -11.73 -10.62
C PHE A 104 -12.43 -10.57 -11.61
N VAL A 105 -12.18 -9.35 -11.14
CA VAL A 105 -11.88 -8.24 -12.04
C VAL A 105 -10.46 -8.50 -12.54
N ASP A 106 -10.38 -9.11 -13.72
CA ASP A 106 -9.16 -9.22 -14.51
C ASP A 106 -8.47 -7.85 -14.58
N GLY A 107 -7.18 -7.84 -14.25
CA GLY A 107 -6.32 -6.67 -14.29
C GLY A 107 -5.92 -6.26 -15.70
N ASP A 108 -6.90 -5.91 -16.54
CA ASP A 108 -6.67 -5.42 -17.91
C ASP A 108 -7.48 -4.17 -18.29
N ASP A 109 -8.03 -3.42 -17.33
CA ASP A 109 -8.65 -2.11 -17.61
C ASP A 109 -7.95 -0.97 -16.84
N VAL A 110 -6.65 -0.78 -17.13
CA VAL A 110 -6.01 0.52 -16.94
C VAL A 110 -6.54 1.46 -18.03
N SER A 111 -7.73 2.00 -17.80
CA SER A 111 -8.27 3.04 -18.68
C SER A 111 -7.38 4.28 -18.61
N TYR A 112 -6.57 4.46 -19.65
CA TYR A 112 -5.86 5.69 -19.94
C TYR A 112 -6.93 6.76 -20.21
N PHE A 113 -7.17 7.66 -19.24
CA PHE A 113 -8.00 8.84 -19.50
C PHE A 113 -7.20 9.78 -20.42
N ASP A 114 -7.39 9.61 -21.73
CA ASP A 114 -7.00 10.59 -22.73
C ASP A 114 -8.02 11.75 -22.67
N GLN A 115 -7.59 12.88 -22.12
CA GLN A 115 -8.28 14.16 -22.31
C GLN A 115 -7.37 15.07 -23.14
N THR A 116 -7.18 14.71 -24.40
CA THR A 116 -6.95 15.69 -25.45
C THR A 116 -8.30 16.12 -26.04
N SER A 117 -8.44 17.44 -26.22
CA SER A 117 -9.52 18.16 -26.92
C SER A 117 -10.69 18.69 -26.07
N ALA A 118 -10.53 19.92 -25.61
CA ALA A 118 -11.57 20.95 -25.81
C ALA A 118 -10.85 22.27 -26.14
N VAL A 119 -10.86 22.61 -27.42
CA VAL A 119 -10.68 23.98 -27.94
C VAL A 119 -12.07 24.54 -28.18
#